data_AF-A0AAW5EBS6-F1
#
_entry.id   AF-A0AAW5EBS6-F1
#
_cell.length_a   1.000
_cell.length_b   1.000
_cell.length_c   1.000
_cell.angle_alpha   90.00
_cell.angle_beta   90.00
_cell.angle_gamma   90.00
#
_symmetry.space_group_name_H-M   'P 1'
#
loop_
_entity.id
_entity.type
_entity.pdbx_description
1 polymer ?
#
loop_
_entity_poly.entity_id
_entity_poly.type
_entity_poly.pdbx_seq_one_letter_code
_entity_poly.pdbx_strand_id
1 'polypeptide(L)'
;REMSGAYSGFLDEYPAGFIQNFKTGIKENWKMPLENAKQNIVSYQTPSQKRLHNSTSNNTKQDILELQQKTALKIEEEYNQANWAHSNHPYLKKKGFSENFYLKQDNKGSLLIPLKDENGKLWSVQRIFPNGDKIIGVIKTKEEKEQGIEYSAKKSGCFHLIGAKNLEYCKEFIIAEGFATAATIYKALNKPVIMGIDAGNLSKIVETLKNKFQNTPITLIADNDKKRELKGLSNVGVETAKEIQQKFSDIKVIIPKISNQEAEQGISDFNDIFLNKGLDEVKKQLNFIDFHN
;
A
#
# COMPACT_ATOMS: atom_id res chain seq x y z
N ARG A 1 39.64 1.31 -5.95
CA ARG A 1 39.46 2.39 -4.95
C ARG A 1 38.13 2.11 -4.26
N GLU A 2 38.15 1.64 -3.02
CA GLU A 2 36.92 1.43 -2.26
C GLU A 2 36.30 2.78 -1.87
N MET A 3 35.02 2.96 -2.15
CA MET A 3 34.29 4.17 -1.77
C MET A 3 34.20 4.21 -0.24
N SER A 4 34.64 5.32 0.37
CA SER A 4 34.68 5.45 1.84
C SER A 4 33.37 6.01 2.44
N GLY A 5 32.39 6.36 1.60
CA GLY A 5 31.09 6.86 2.01
C GLY A 5 30.20 7.27 0.84
N ALA A 6 28.96 7.68 1.14
CA ALA A 6 28.00 8.27 0.20
C ALA A 6 27.35 9.50 0.84
N TYR A 7 26.95 10.48 0.02
CA TYR A 7 26.19 11.63 0.48
C TYR A 7 25.21 12.09 -0.60
N SER A 8 24.11 12.73 -0.17
CA SER A 8 23.15 13.39 -1.05
C SER A 8 22.73 14.71 -0.43
N GLY A 9 22.63 15.77 -1.23
CA GLY A 9 22.15 17.08 -0.79
C GLY A 9 21.10 17.61 -1.75
N PHE A 10 19.98 18.05 -1.20
CA PHE A 10 18.91 18.76 -1.88
C PHE A 10 19.03 20.23 -1.48
N LEU A 11 19.09 21.14 -2.45
CA LEU A 11 19.31 22.58 -2.22
C LEU A 11 18.05 23.42 -2.51
N ASP A 12 16.90 22.77 -2.66
CA ASP A 12 15.64 23.43 -3.03
C ASP A 12 14.88 23.84 -1.77
N GLU A 13 14.51 25.13 -1.67
CA GLU A 13 13.73 25.82 -0.61
C GLU A 13 14.17 25.63 0.86
N TYR A 14 14.40 24.38 1.32
CA TYR A 14 14.94 24.00 2.61
C TYR A 14 16.04 22.95 2.43
N PRO A 15 17.33 23.37 2.40
CA PRO A 15 18.43 22.45 2.19
C PRO A 15 18.42 21.29 3.18
N ALA A 16 18.50 20.07 2.66
CA ALA A 16 18.51 18.85 3.45
C ALA A 16 19.32 17.79 2.74
N GLY A 17 19.77 16.78 3.48
CA GLY A 17 20.58 15.74 2.89
C GLY A 17 20.88 14.60 3.81
N PHE A 18 21.73 13.73 3.30
CA PHE A 18 22.15 12.48 3.89
C PHE A 18 23.66 12.33 3.77
N ILE A 19 24.28 11.78 4.80
CA ILE A 19 25.66 11.34 4.77
C ILE A 19 25.77 9.93 5.36
N GLN A 20 26.56 9.09 4.71
CA GLN A 20 26.91 7.76 5.17
C GLN A 20 28.40 7.53 5.03
N ASN A 21 29.00 7.02 6.11
CA ASN A 21 30.36 6.52 6.11
C ASN A 21 30.33 4.98 6.05
N PHE A 22 30.93 4.40 5.01
CA PHE A 22 30.93 2.95 4.81
C PHE A 22 31.94 2.21 5.69
N LYS A 23 32.92 2.91 6.27
CA LYS A 23 33.92 2.33 7.19
C LYS A 23 33.43 2.29 8.63
N THR A 24 32.67 3.30 9.05
CA THR A 24 32.18 3.40 10.43
C THR A 24 30.71 3.01 10.58
N GLY A 25 29.97 2.85 9.47
CA GLY A 25 28.54 2.53 9.47
C GLY A 25 27.63 3.70 9.85
N ILE A 26 28.20 4.88 10.13
CA ILE A 26 27.45 6.08 10.51
C ILE A 26 26.57 6.52 9.34
N LYS A 27 25.28 6.73 9.61
CA LYS A 27 24.27 7.25 8.70
C LYS A 27 23.57 8.42 9.39
N GLU A 28 23.64 9.61 8.81
CA GLU A 28 23.02 10.81 9.36
C GLU A 28 22.21 11.55 8.30
N ASN A 29 21.06 12.04 8.72
CA ASN A 29 20.24 12.98 7.94
C ASN A 29 20.45 14.38 8.51
N TRP A 30 20.67 15.36 7.65
CA TRP A 30 20.80 16.75 8.03
C TRP A 30 19.73 17.60 7.33
N LYS A 31 19.34 18.70 7.98
CA LYS A 31 18.40 19.70 7.45
C LYS A 31 18.80 21.09 7.95
N MET A 32 18.60 22.10 7.13
CA MET A 32 18.83 23.49 7.52
C MET A 32 17.77 23.93 8.56
N PRO A 33 18.19 24.49 9.72
CA PRO A 33 17.25 25.08 10.68
C PRO A 33 16.51 26.28 10.08
N LEU A 34 15.19 26.35 10.31
CA LEU A 34 14.27 27.34 9.74
C LEU A 34 14.58 28.80 10.13
N GLU A 35 15.41 29.02 11.14
CA GLU A 35 15.75 30.34 11.66
C GLU A 35 16.66 31.16 10.72
N ASN A 36 17.33 30.51 9.76
CA ASN A 36 18.31 31.17 8.87
C ASN A 36 17.85 31.31 7.39
N ALA A 37 16.62 30.93 7.05
CA ALA A 37 16.18 30.80 5.65
C ALA A 37 15.79 32.11 4.93
N LYS A 38 15.86 33.28 5.59
CA LYS A 38 15.29 34.53 5.05
C LYS A 38 16.23 35.48 4.32
N GLN A 39 17.48 35.12 4.04
CA GLN A 39 18.34 36.00 3.24
C GLN A 39 19.10 35.24 2.14
N ASN A 40 18.64 35.48 0.91
CA ASN A 40 19.34 35.35 -0.38
C ASN A 40 19.70 33.94 -0.87
N ILE A 41 18.83 33.35 -1.70
CA ILE A 41 19.24 32.35 -2.70
C ILE A 41 18.73 32.79 -4.07
N VAL A 42 19.64 33.35 -4.87
CA VAL A 42 19.47 33.52 -6.32
C VAL A 42 19.82 32.18 -6.96
N SER A 43 18.86 31.53 -7.63
CA SER A 43 19.04 30.22 -8.27
C SER A 43 19.78 30.35 -9.61
N TYR A 44 21.04 29.93 -9.67
CA TYR A 44 21.71 29.62 -10.94
C TYR A 44 21.87 28.10 -11.06
N GLN A 45 20.99 27.44 -11.83
CA GLN A 45 21.18 26.04 -12.22
C GLN A 45 21.93 25.98 -13.56
N THR A 46 23.15 25.46 -13.57
CA THR A 46 23.91 25.24 -14.81
C THR A 46 23.53 23.90 -15.47
N PRO A 47 23.56 23.77 -16.81
CA PRO A 47 23.21 22.54 -17.54
C PRO A 47 24.03 21.29 -17.15
N SER A 48 25.23 21.48 -16.60
CA SER A 48 26.11 20.44 -16.05
C SER A 48 25.55 19.84 -14.77
N GLN A 49 24.95 20.65 -13.89
CA GLN A 49 24.30 20.19 -12.66
C GLN A 49 23.04 19.36 -12.95
N LYS A 50 22.24 19.72 -13.96
CA LYS A 50 21.11 18.89 -14.42
C LYS A 50 21.55 17.52 -14.93
N ARG A 51 22.69 17.42 -15.63
CA ARG A 51 23.22 16.13 -16.12
C ARG A 51 23.74 15.24 -15.00
N LEU A 52 24.49 15.80 -14.03
CA LEU A 52 24.97 15.08 -12.85
C LEU A 52 23.81 14.62 -11.94
N HIS A 53 22.79 15.46 -11.75
CA HIS A 53 21.60 15.10 -10.99
C HIS A 53 20.79 13.99 -11.67
N ASN A 54 20.60 14.06 -12.99
CA ASN A 54 19.88 13.03 -13.75
C ASN A 54 20.62 11.69 -13.79
N SER A 55 21.94 11.70 -13.95
CA SER A 55 22.75 10.47 -13.98
C SER A 55 22.84 9.81 -12.60
N THR A 56 23.01 10.58 -11.53
CA THR A 56 23.00 10.05 -10.14
C THR A 56 21.62 9.52 -9.77
N SER A 57 20.54 10.22 -10.13
CA SER A 57 19.16 9.78 -9.88
C SER A 57 18.75 8.51 -10.63
N ASN A 58 19.29 8.31 -11.85
CA ASN A 58 19.03 7.10 -12.62
C ASN A 58 19.73 5.89 -12.01
N ASN A 59 20.96 6.04 -11.52
CA ASN A 59 21.68 4.97 -10.83
C ASN A 59 20.93 4.55 -9.55
N THR A 60 20.50 5.51 -8.72
CA THR A 60 19.72 5.19 -7.50
C THR A 60 18.40 4.47 -7.78
N LYS A 61 17.69 4.85 -8.86
CA LYS A 61 16.45 4.16 -9.26
C LYS A 61 16.72 2.73 -9.73
N GLN A 62 17.80 2.53 -10.48
CA GLN A 62 18.22 1.23 -10.94
C GLN A 62 18.63 0.33 -9.76
N ASP A 63 19.43 0.84 -8.83
CA ASP A 63 19.86 0.13 -7.62
C ASP A 63 18.65 -0.30 -6.76
N ILE A 64 17.67 0.59 -6.59
CA ILE A 64 16.42 0.27 -5.87
C ILE A 64 15.64 -0.82 -6.60
N LEU A 65 15.56 -0.75 -7.93
CA LEU A 65 14.84 -1.75 -8.72
C LEU A 65 15.52 -3.12 -8.64
N GLU A 66 16.84 -3.17 -8.73
CA GLU A 66 17.63 -4.41 -8.57
C GLU A 66 17.43 -5.01 -7.18
N LEU A 67 17.45 -4.17 -6.14
CA LEU A 67 17.17 -4.59 -4.77
C LEU A 67 15.72 -5.11 -4.62
N GLN A 68 14.76 -4.47 -5.29
CA GLN A 68 13.37 -4.92 -5.34
C GLN A 68 13.22 -6.25 -6.07
N GLN A 69 13.95 -6.47 -7.16
CA GLN A 69 13.96 -7.74 -7.88
C GLN A 69 14.53 -8.87 -7.02
N LYS A 70 15.68 -8.63 -6.36
CA LYS A 70 16.27 -9.59 -5.42
C LYS A 70 15.31 -9.91 -4.26
N THR A 71 14.64 -8.89 -3.73
CA THR A 71 13.65 -9.07 -2.66
C THR A 71 12.44 -9.87 -3.15
N ALA A 72 11.94 -9.59 -4.35
CA ALA A 72 10.82 -10.29 -4.95
C ALA A 72 11.11 -11.78 -5.17
N LEU A 73 12.30 -12.14 -5.66
CA LEU A 73 12.71 -13.54 -5.83
C LEU A 73 12.71 -14.31 -4.50
N LYS A 74 13.27 -13.71 -3.45
CA LYS A 74 13.25 -14.32 -2.11
C LYS A 74 11.82 -14.49 -1.58
N ILE A 75 10.97 -13.49 -1.75
CA ILE A 75 9.57 -13.55 -1.34
C ILE A 75 8.81 -14.61 -2.13
N GLU A 76 9.07 -14.73 -3.42
CA GLU A 76 8.45 -15.74 -4.28
C GLU A 76 8.84 -17.16 -3.85
N GLU A 77 10.11 -17.40 -3.54
CA GLU A 77 10.57 -18.67 -2.99
C GLU A 77 9.87 -18.99 -1.67
N GLU A 78 9.85 -18.05 -0.72
CA GLU A 78 9.17 -18.20 0.57
C GLU A 78 7.67 -18.47 0.39
N TYR A 79 7.01 -17.68 -0.47
CA TYR A 79 5.59 -17.80 -0.73
C TYR A 79 5.24 -19.11 -1.41
N ASN A 80 6.07 -19.61 -2.32
CA ASN A 80 5.85 -20.89 -3.00
C ASN A 80 5.96 -22.08 -2.04
N GLN A 81 6.92 -22.02 -1.11
CA GLN A 81 7.10 -23.04 -0.05
C GLN A 81 6.04 -22.96 1.05
N ALA A 82 5.39 -21.81 1.24
CA ALA A 82 4.35 -21.65 2.24
C ALA A 82 3.09 -22.47 1.92
N ASN A 83 2.44 -22.93 2.99
CA ASN A 83 1.19 -23.69 2.92
C ASN A 83 0.00 -22.75 2.75
N TRP A 84 -1.11 -23.27 2.21
CA TRP A 84 -2.38 -22.55 2.24
C TRP A 84 -2.77 -22.23 3.69
N ALA A 85 -3.21 -21.00 3.93
CA ALA A 85 -3.70 -20.61 5.25
C ALA A 85 -4.95 -21.43 5.61
N HIS A 86 -5.04 -21.88 6.86
CA HIS A 86 -6.27 -22.52 7.30
C HIS A 86 -7.39 -21.48 7.41
N SER A 87 -8.61 -21.89 7.07
CA SER A 87 -9.80 -21.05 7.22
C SER A 87 -10.06 -20.61 8.67
N ASN A 88 -9.55 -21.36 9.66
CA ASN A 88 -9.63 -21.04 11.07
C ASN A 88 -8.50 -20.12 11.58
N HIS A 89 -7.69 -19.54 10.68
CA HIS A 89 -6.59 -18.66 11.06
C HIS A 89 -7.08 -17.52 11.99
N PRO A 90 -6.38 -17.22 13.11
CA PRO A 90 -6.86 -16.29 14.12
C PRO A 90 -7.28 -14.92 13.57
N TYR A 91 -6.49 -14.37 12.65
CA TYR A 91 -6.82 -13.10 11.98
C TYR A 91 -8.11 -13.18 11.15
N LEU A 92 -8.30 -14.23 10.36
CA LEU A 92 -9.50 -14.39 9.52
C LEU A 92 -10.74 -14.53 10.39
N LYS A 93 -10.67 -15.35 11.45
CA LYS A 93 -11.75 -15.50 12.43
C LYS A 93 -12.07 -14.18 13.14
N LYS A 94 -11.05 -13.42 13.57
CA LYS A 94 -11.23 -12.09 14.17
C LYS A 94 -11.92 -11.11 13.23
N LYS A 95 -11.66 -11.24 11.92
CA LYS A 95 -12.30 -10.44 10.86
C LYS A 95 -13.60 -11.06 10.32
N GLY A 96 -14.15 -12.06 11.01
CA GLY A 96 -15.47 -12.63 10.68
C GLY A 96 -15.47 -13.53 9.45
N PHE A 97 -14.31 -14.04 9.03
CA PHE A 97 -14.19 -14.92 7.87
C PHE A 97 -14.00 -16.38 8.27
N SER A 98 -14.62 -17.25 7.47
CA SER A 98 -14.60 -18.71 7.62
C SER A 98 -14.03 -19.43 6.40
N GLU A 99 -13.54 -18.67 5.42
CA GLU A 99 -13.01 -19.14 4.16
C GLU A 99 -11.62 -18.54 3.90
N ASN A 100 -10.90 -19.13 2.94
CA ASN A 100 -9.60 -18.63 2.52
C ASN A 100 -9.73 -17.87 1.19
N PHE A 101 -9.14 -16.68 1.12
CA PHE A 101 -9.14 -15.77 -0.03
C PHE A 101 -7.82 -15.85 -0.81
N TYR A 102 -7.38 -17.08 -1.10
CA TYR A 102 -6.10 -17.38 -1.77
C TYR A 102 -4.87 -16.89 -0.99
N LEU A 103 -4.94 -17.00 0.34
CA LEU A 103 -3.87 -16.60 1.25
C LEU A 103 -3.06 -17.82 1.69
N LYS A 104 -1.77 -17.61 1.89
CA LYS A 104 -0.86 -18.61 2.47
C LYS A 104 -0.52 -18.25 3.90
N GLN A 105 0.12 -19.17 4.62
CA GLN A 105 0.67 -18.92 5.95
C GLN A 105 2.09 -19.44 6.04
N ASP A 106 2.96 -18.70 6.71
CA ASP A 106 4.32 -19.16 7.01
C ASP A 106 4.33 -20.20 8.14
N ASN A 107 5.48 -20.83 8.37
CA ASN A 107 5.67 -21.80 9.44
C ASN A 107 5.61 -21.21 10.86
N LYS A 108 5.58 -19.88 11.00
CA LYS A 108 5.42 -19.15 12.27
C LYS A 108 3.97 -18.74 12.52
N GLY A 109 3.05 -19.14 11.64
CA GLY A 109 1.62 -18.81 11.73
C GLY A 109 1.29 -17.38 11.31
N SER A 110 2.18 -16.70 10.57
CA SER A 110 1.85 -15.41 9.96
C SER A 110 1.11 -15.62 8.65
N LEU A 111 0.03 -14.87 8.44
CA LEU A 111 -0.71 -14.86 7.19
C LEU A 111 0.08 -14.12 6.12
N LEU A 112 0.12 -14.65 4.90
CA LEU A 112 0.79 -14.11 3.73
C LEU A 112 -0.22 -13.74 2.65
N ILE A 113 -0.34 -12.43 2.43
CA ILE A 113 -1.18 -11.86 1.39
C ILE A 113 -0.27 -11.46 0.22
N PRO A 114 -0.38 -12.09 -0.97
CA PRO A 114 0.51 -11.79 -2.08
C PRO A 114 0.21 -10.41 -2.67
N LEU A 115 1.27 -9.63 -2.92
CA LEU A 115 1.19 -8.33 -3.56
C LEU A 115 1.83 -8.42 -4.94
N LYS A 116 0.97 -8.42 -5.96
CA LYS A 116 1.33 -8.58 -7.37
C LYS A 116 1.13 -7.29 -8.13
N ASP A 117 1.88 -7.12 -9.22
CA ASP A 117 1.64 -6.03 -10.16
C ASP A 117 0.51 -6.37 -11.16
N GLU A 118 0.23 -5.44 -12.08
CA GLU A 118 -0.79 -5.56 -13.12
C GLU A 118 -0.52 -6.67 -14.15
N ASN A 119 0.69 -7.25 -14.15
CA ASN A 119 1.09 -8.37 -14.99
C ASN A 119 1.06 -9.70 -14.22
N GLY A 120 0.69 -9.67 -12.93
CA GLY A 120 0.60 -10.85 -12.07
C GLY A 120 1.93 -11.28 -11.44
N LYS A 121 3.01 -10.50 -11.62
CA LYS A 121 4.30 -10.80 -10.97
C LYS A 121 4.22 -10.52 -9.48
N LEU A 122 4.64 -11.49 -8.67
CA LEU A 122 4.75 -11.33 -7.22
C LEU A 122 5.96 -10.46 -6.89
N TRP A 123 5.72 -9.33 -6.21
CA TRP A 123 6.78 -8.40 -5.82
C TRP A 123 7.00 -8.35 -4.31
N SER A 124 5.92 -8.58 -3.54
CA SER A 124 5.96 -8.52 -2.09
C SER A 124 4.83 -9.35 -1.48
N VAL A 125 4.82 -9.44 -0.16
CA VAL A 125 3.69 -9.93 0.63
C VAL A 125 3.35 -8.89 1.70
N GLN A 126 2.07 -8.72 2.00
CA GLN A 126 1.66 -8.19 3.30
C GLN A 126 1.59 -9.38 4.26
N ARG A 127 2.43 -9.34 5.29
CA ARG A 127 2.48 -10.35 6.34
C ARG A 127 1.69 -9.87 7.54
N ILE A 128 0.81 -10.70 8.07
CA ILE A 128 0.07 -10.44 9.29
C ILE A 128 0.50 -11.46 10.34
N PHE A 129 1.17 -11.00 11.38
CA PHE A 129 1.63 -11.82 12.48
C PHE A 129 0.47 -12.30 13.35
N PRO A 130 0.64 -13.37 14.16
CA PRO A 130 -0.40 -13.84 15.08
C PRO A 130 -0.90 -12.78 16.06
N ASN A 131 -0.06 -11.81 16.44
CA ASN A 131 -0.44 -10.68 17.30
C ASN A 131 -1.26 -9.59 16.58
N GLY A 132 -1.38 -9.68 15.25
CA GLY A 132 -2.10 -8.73 14.41
C GLY A 132 -1.23 -7.64 13.77
N ASP A 133 0.06 -7.56 14.14
CA ASP A 133 0.99 -6.63 13.50
C ASP A 133 1.16 -6.97 12.04
N LYS A 134 1.40 -5.95 11.21
CA LYS A 134 1.55 -6.10 9.77
C LYS A 134 2.87 -5.52 9.31
N ILE A 135 3.54 -6.23 8.41
CA ILE A 135 4.70 -5.72 7.67
C ILE A 135 4.54 -6.00 6.18
N ILE A 136 5.26 -5.25 5.36
CA ILE A 136 5.39 -5.52 3.94
C ILE A 136 6.78 -6.10 3.68
N GLY A 137 6.83 -7.27 3.06
CA GLY A 137 8.06 -7.91 2.61
C GLY A 137 8.59 -9.03 3.52
N VAL A 138 9.91 -9.06 3.68
CA VAL A 138 10.65 -10.18 4.28
C VAL A 138 10.94 -9.99 5.76
N ILE A 139 11.00 -11.11 6.49
CA ILE A 139 11.61 -11.15 7.82
C ILE A 139 13.08 -11.52 7.65
N LYS A 140 13.98 -10.62 8.06
CA LYS A 140 15.42 -10.90 8.03
C LYS A 140 15.80 -11.95 9.08
N THR A 141 16.64 -12.90 8.71
CA THR A 141 17.27 -13.81 9.69
C THR A 141 18.28 -13.07 10.57
N LYS A 142 18.82 -13.73 11.59
CA LYS A 142 19.86 -13.11 12.43
C LYS A 142 21.13 -12.87 11.63
N GLU A 143 21.51 -13.86 10.84
CA GLU A 143 22.69 -13.83 9.97
C GLU A 143 22.56 -12.70 8.93
N GLU A 144 21.38 -12.53 8.32
CA GLU A 144 21.13 -11.46 7.37
C GLU A 144 21.21 -10.06 8.01
N LYS A 145 20.81 -9.94 9.27
CA LYS A 145 20.96 -8.68 10.02
C LYS A 145 22.43 -8.40 10.34
N GLU A 146 23.17 -9.41 10.78
CA GLU A 146 24.60 -9.33 11.10
C GLU A 146 25.44 -9.01 9.85
N GLN A 147 25.06 -9.56 8.70
CA GLN A 147 25.67 -9.27 7.39
C GLN A 147 25.22 -7.94 6.78
N GLY A 148 24.32 -7.21 7.44
CA GLY A 148 23.81 -5.93 6.93
C GLY A 148 23.01 -6.04 5.63
N ILE A 149 22.41 -7.20 5.35
CA ILE A 149 21.63 -7.40 4.11
C ILE A 149 20.40 -6.49 4.13
N GLU A 150 20.28 -5.67 3.10
CA GLU A 150 19.12 -4.82 2.86
C GLU A 150 18.13 -5.53 1.93
N TYR A 151 16.85 -5.26 2.14
CA TYR A 151 15.75 -5.73 1.30
C TYR A 151 14.82 -4.54 1.06
N SER A 152 14.30 -4.44 -0.15
CA SER A 152 13.38 -3.38 -0.56
C SER A 152 12.15 -4.02 -1.16
N ALA A 153 11.08 -4.10 -0.38
CA ALA A 153 9.83 -4.70 -0.84
C ALA A 153 9.03 -3.68 -1.65
N LYS A 154 8.77 -3.97 -2.93
CA LYS A 154 7.97 -3.07 -3.79
C LYS A 154 6.50 -3.15 -3.39
N LYS A 155 6.00 -2.06 -2.79
CA LYS A 155 4.56 -1.87 -2.52
C LYS A 155 3.84 -1.05 -3.59
N SER A 156 4.52 -0.09 -4.23
CA SER A 156 3.88 0.86 -5.15
C SER A 156 3.30 0.15 -6.38
N GLY A 157 2.02 0.37 -6.67
CA GLY A 157 1.27 -0.28 -7.75
C GLY A 157 0.99 -1.78 -7.56
N CYS A 158 1.45 -2.39 -6.46
CA CYS A 158 1.18 -3.80 -6.18
C CYS A 158 -0.10 -3.94 -5.35
N PHE A 159 -0.85 -5.02 -5.57
CA PHE A 159 -2.15 -5.28 -4.94
C PHE A 159 -2.40 -6.80 -4.76
N HIS A 160 -3.42 -7.14 -3.98
CA HIS A 160 -3.97 -8.50 -3.94
C HIS A 160 -5.32 -8.54 -4.65
N LEU A 161 -5.55 -9.53 -5.51
CA LEU A 161 -6.83 -9.71 -6.22
C LEU A 161 -7.61 -10.85 -5.59
N ILE A 162 -8.82 -10.54 -5.11
CA ILE A 162 -9.74 -11.48 -4.51
C ILE A 162 -10.83 -11.82 -5.53
N GLY A 163 -11.13 -13.11 -5.71
CA GLY A 163 -12.28 -13.55 -6.51
C GLY A 163 -12.04 -13.65 -8.02
N ALA A 164 -10.82 -13.44 -8.50
CA ALA A 164 -10.44 -13.63 -9.91
C ALA A 164 -8.98 -14.08 -10.06
N LYS A 165 -8.67 -14.77 -11.17
CA LYS A 165 -7.32 -15.27 -11.46
C LYS A 165 -6.36 -14.16 -11.89
N ASN A 166 -6.84 -13.21 -12.69
CA ASN A 166 -6.11 -12.04 -13.15
C ASN A 166 -7.09 -10.92 -13.54
N LEU A 167 -6.56 -9.72 -13.84
CA LEU A 167 -7.36 -8.53 -14.14
C LEU A 167 -8.19 -8.64 -15.43
N GLU A 168 -7.79 -9.49 -16.39
CA GLU A 168 -8.52 -9.66 -17.67
C GLU A 168 -9.91 -10.30 -17.49
N TYR A 169 -10.14 -11.00 -16.37
CA TYR A 169 -11.44 -11.58 -16.05
C TYR A 169 -12.38 -10.60 -15.31
N CYS A 170 -11.92 -9.40 -15.00
CA CYS A 170 -12.70 -8.40 -14.28
C CYS A 170 -13.48 -7.52 -15.28
N LYS A 171 -14.81 -7.48 -15.14
CA LYS A 171 -15.66 -6.55 -15.90
C LYS A 171 -15.66 -5.13 -15.36
N GLU A 172 -15.27 -4.98 -14.09
CA GLU A 172 -15.10 -3.73 -13.36
C GLU A 172 -14.00 -3.94 -12.30
N PHE A 173 -13.35 -2.86 -11.87
CA PHE A 173 -12.39 -2.88 -10.78
C PHE A 173 -12.99 -2.25 -9.53
N ILE A 174 -13.28 -3.08 -8.54
CA ILE A 174 -13.62 -2.62 -7.19
C ILE A 174 -12.34 -2.62 -6.37
N ILE A 175 -11.94 -1.47 -5.84
CA ILE A 175 -10.68 -1.29 -5.13
C ILE A 175 -10.97 -0.88 -3.69
N ALA A 176 -10.33 -1.49 -2.70
CA ALA A 176 -10.48 -1.13 -1.29
C ALA A 176 -9.11 -1.09 -0.59
N GLU A 177 -8.98 -0.24 0.44
CA GLU A 177 -7.81 -0.28 1.33
C GLU A 177 -7.91 -1.46 2.29
N GLY A 178 -6.84 -2.23 2.42
CA GLY A 178 -6.74 -3.27 3.43
C GLY A 178 -7.52 -4.55 3.10
N PHE A 179 -7.00 -5.65 3.61
CA PHE A 179 -7.52 -6.98 3.30
C PHE A 179 -8.94 -7.21 3.81
N ALA A 180 -9.22 -6.83 5.06
CA ALA A 180 -10.49 -7.13 5.69
C ALA A 180 -11.66 -6.41 4.99
N THR A 181 -11.47 -5.14 4.64
CA THR A 181 -12.41 -4.36 3.83
C THR A 181 -12.61 -5.03 2.48
N ALA A 182 -11.54 -5.29 1.72
CA ALA A 182 -11.63 -5.93 0.40
C ALA A 182 -12.36 -7.30 0.42
N ALA A 183 -12.04 -8.15 1.39
CA ALA A 183 -12.70 -9.45 1.57
C ALA A 183 -14.18 -9.31 1.94
N THR A 184 -14.53 -8.32 2.77
CA THR A 184 -15.93 -8.02 3.12
C THR A 184 -16.73 -7.59 1.89
N ILE A 185 -16.16 -6.72 1.06
CA ILE A 185 -16.80 -6.28 -0.19
C ILE A 185 -16.98 -7.45 -1.15
N TYR A 186 -15.97 -8.32 -1.28
CA TYR A 186 -16.08 -9.54 -2.08
C TYR A 186 -17.22 -10.44 -1.59
N LYS A 187 -17.33 -10.68 -0.27
CA LYS A 187 -18.45 -11.46 0.30
C LYS A 187 -19.81 -10.81 0.04
N ALA A 188 -19.89 -9.48 0.10
CA ALA A 188 -21.15 -8.75 -0.08
C ALA A 188 -21.63 -8.79 -1.53
N LEU A 189 -20.73 -8.57 -2.49
CA LEU A 189 -21.07 -8.40 -3.90
C LEU A 189 -20.85 -9.65 -4.76
N ASN A 190 -20.04 -10.60 -4.29
CA ASN A 190 -19.55 -11.74 -5.07
C ASN A 190 -18.91 -11.32 -6.42
N LYS A 191 -18.21 -10.18 -6.42
CA LYS A 191 -17.50 -9.60 -7.56
C LYS A 191 -16.02 -9.46 -7.23
N PRO A 192 -15.09 -9.61 -8.20
CA PRO A 192 -13.66 -9.47 -7.92
C PRO A 192 -13.30 -8.13 -7.27
N VAL A 193 -12.44 -8.16 -6.25
CA VAL A 193 -12.00 -6.97 -5.50
C VAL A 193 -10.49 -6.91 -5.45
N ILE A 194 -9.94 -5.73 -5.71
CA ILE A 194 -8.53 -5.39 -5.61
C ILE A 194 -8.28 -4.75 -4.23
N MET A 195 -7.41 -5.38 -3.45
CA MET A 195 -6.93 -4.84 -2.19
C MET A 195 -5.68 -3.98 -2.45
N GLY A 196 -5.78 -2.69 -2.12
CA GLY A 196 -4.64 -1.82 -1.89
C GLY A 196 -4.12 -1.88 -0.45
N ILE A 197 -2.94 -1.32 -0.23
CA ILE A 197 -2.24 -1.39 1.06
C ILE A 197 -2.47 -0.14 1.90
N ASP A 198 -2.33 1.02 1.27
CA ASP A 198 -2.42 2.35 1.88
C ASP A 198 -2.80 3.39 0.82
N ALA A 199 -3.16 4.59 1.27
CA ALA A 199 -3.52 5.74 0.43
C ALA A 199 -2.57 5.99 -0.76
N GLY A 200 -1.26 6.01 -0.52
CA GLY A 200 -0.27 6.26 -1.58
C GLY A 200 -0.19 5.13 -2.60
N ASN A 201 -0.42 3.89 -2.17
CA ASN A 201 -0.51 2.73 -3.05
C ASN A 201 -1.80 2.74 -3.90
N LEU A 202 -2.95 3.14 -3.33
CA LEU A 202 -4.22 3.21 -4.06
C LEU A 202 -4.14 4.11 -5.30
N SER A 203 -3.60 5.32 -5.15
CA SER A 203 -3.42 6.24 -6.29
C SER A 203 -2.59 5.60 -7.41
N LYS A 204 -1.55 4.83 -7.06
CA LYS A 204 -0.70 4.17 -8.04
C LYS A 204 -1.39 2.98 -8.72
N ILE A 205 -2.18 2.22 -7.98
CA ILE A 205 -3.00 1.14 -8.55
C ILE A 205 -3.97 1.73 -9.56
N VAL A 206 -4.71 2.78 -9.19
CA VAL A 206 -5.68 3.43 -10.08
C VAL A 206 -5.03 3.96 -11.35
N GLU A 207 -3.90 4.68 -11.23
CA GLU A 207 -3.12 5.14 -12.39
C GLU A 207 -2.74 3.99 -13.32
N THR A 208 -2.25 2.88 -12.75
CA THR A 208 -1.82 1.71 -13.52
C THR A 208 -2.99 1.06 -14.25
N LEU A 209 -4.12 0.89 -13.56
CA LEU A 209 -5.32 0.30 -14.13
C LEU A 209 -5.93 1.19 -15.21
N LYS A 210 -6.01 2.51 -15.02
CA LYS A 210 -6.50 3.44 -16.04
C LYS A 210 -5.63 3.42 -17.30
N ASN A 211 -4.32 3.33 -17.15
CA ASN A 211 -3.42 3.28 -18.29
C ASN A 211 -3.56 1.98 -19.09
N LYS A 212 -3.67 0.83 -18.41
CA LYS A 212 -3.69 -0.49 -19.05
C LYS A 212 -5.09 -0.95 -19.49
N PHE A 213 -6.13 -0.60 -18.75
CA PHE A 213 -7.50 -1.06 -18.91
C PHE A 213 -8.47 0.13 -19.07
N GLN A 214 -8.26 0.94 -20.11
CA GLN A 214 -8.89 2.26 -20.28
C GLN A 214 -10.43 2.23 -20.24
N ASN A 215 -11.06 1.13 -20.66
CA ASN A 215 -12.52 1.01 -20.74
C ASN A 215 -13.16 0.27 -19.56
N THR A 216 -12.39 -0.11 -18.54
CA THR A 216 -12.92 -0.87 -17.39
C THR A 216 -13.36 0.10 -16.28
N PRO A 217 -14.64 0.08 -15.85
CA PRO A 217 -15.11 0.94 -14.78
C PRO A 217 -14.35 0.70 -13.47
N ILE A 218 -14.10 1.77 -12.71
CA ILE A 218 -13.41 1.69 -11.41
C ILE A 218 -14.34 2.23 -10.32
N THR A 219 -14.52 1.44 -9.26
CA THR A 219 -15.18 1.83 -8.02
C THR A 219 -14.17 1.74 -6.88
N LEU A 220 -13.90 2.86 -6.21
CA LEU A 220 -13.05 2.93 -5.03
C LEU A 220 -13.91 2.92 -3.76
N ILE A 221 -13.61 1.99 -2.88
CA ILE A 221 -14.19 1.85 -1.55
C ILE A 221 -13.22 2.49 -0.55
N ALA A 222 -13.65 3.58 0.08
CA ALA A 222 -12.83 4.30 1.04
C ALA A 222 -13.02 3.77 2.47
N ASP A 223 -11.97 3.79 3.27
CA ASP A 223 -12.09 3.74 4.72
C ASP A 223 -12.60 5.10 5.22
N ASN A 224 -13.45 5.10 6.25
CA ASN A 224 -14.05 6.30 6.81
C ASN A 224 -13.70 6.42 8.29
N ASP A 225 -12.52 6.99 8.56
CA ASP A 225 -12.03 7.26 9.91
C ASP A 225 -12.75 8.45 10.56
N LYS A 226 -14.08 8.40 10.60
CA LYS A 226 -14.93 9.47 11.13
C LYS A 226 -14.62 9.82 12.58
N LYS A 227 -14.10 8.86 13.36
CA LYS A 227 -13.61 9.12 14.73
C LYS A 227 -12.47 10.14 14.76
N ARG A 228 -11.60 10.14 13.75
CA ARG A 228 -10.51 11.13 13.61
C ARG A 228 -11.11 12.49 13.24
N GLU A 229 -12.05 12.51 12.31
CA GLU A 229 -12.75 13.73 11.88
C GLU A 229 -13.48 14.41 13.05
N LEU A 230 -14.16 13.65 13.91
CA LEU A 230 -14.80 14.16 15.13
C LEU A 230 -13.80 14.78 16.14
N LYS A 231 -12.53 14.41 16.06
CA LYS A 231 -11.43 14.99 16.86
C LYS A 231 -10.72 16.14 16.13
N GLY A 232 -11.22 16.59 14.99
CA GLY A 232 -10.60 17.62 14.16
C GLY A 232 -9.34 17.16 13.43
N LEU A 233 -9.14 15.84 13.25
CA LEU A 233 -8.02 15.27 12.52
C LEU A 233 -8.45 14.84 11.11
N SER A 234 -7.50 14.82 10.17
CA SER A 234 -7.75 14.39 8.78
C SER A 234 -8.26 12.94 8.69
N ASN A 235 -9.21 12.76 7.76
CA ASN A 235 -9.82 11.49 7.37
C ASN A 235 -9.15 11.01 6.09
N VAL A 236 -7.93 10.49 6.23
CA VAL A 236 -7.01 10.19 5.12
C VAL A 236 -7.65 9.27 4.07
N GLY A 237 -8.43 8.26 4.48
CA GLY A 237 -9.09 7.33 3.55
C GLY A 237 -10.09 8.04 2.64
N VAL A 238 -10.95 8.90 3.20
CA VAL A 238 -11.94 9.68 2.45
C VAL A 238 -11.27 10.76 1.60
N GLU A 239 -10.29 11.47 2.15
CA GLU A 239 -9.53 12.51 1.44
C GLU A 239 -8.83 11.91 0.21
N THR A 240 -8.11 10.81 0.38
CA THR A 240 -7.41 10.12 -0.71
C THR A 240 -8.40 9.66 -1.79
N ALA A 241 -9.53 9.09 -1.41
CA ALA A 241 -10.53 8.63 -2.37
C ALA A 241 -11.11 9.80 -3.19
N LYS A 242 -11.35 10.95 -2.55
CA LYS A 242 -11.80 12.17 -3.21
C LYS A 242 -10.72 12.76 -4.13
N GLU A 243 -9.45 12.77 -3.71
CA GLU A 243 -8.34 13.24 -4.55
C GLU A 243 -8.19 12.38 -5.81
N ILE A 244 -8.29 11.05 -5.67
CA ILE A 244 -8.29 10.12 -6.81
C ILE A 244 -9.47 10.42 -7.74
N GLN A 245 -10.67 10.62 -7.20
CA GLN A 245 -11.86 10.96 -7.99
C GLN A 245 -11.76 12.32 -8.69
N GLN A 246 -11.13 13.32 -8.05
CA GLN A 246 -10.86 14.61 -8.69
C GLN A 246 -9.88 14.47 -9.85
N LYS A 247 -8.87 13.60 -9.71
CA LYS A 247 -7.91 13.30 -10.77
C LYS A 247 -8.52 12.48 -11.91
N PHE A 248 -9.47 11.59 -11.60
CA PHE A 248 -10.14 10.69 -12.54
C PHE A 248 -11.65 10.76 -12.32
N SER A 249 -12.31 11.70 -13.00
CA SER A 249 -13.72 12.05 -12.77
C SER A 249 -14.72 10.93 -13.06
N ASP A 250 -14.32 9.91 -13.82
CA ASP A 250 -15.14 8.75 -14.15
C ASP A 250 -15.06 7.63 -13.09
N ILE A 251 -14.26 7.83 -12.03
CA ILE A 251 -14.18 6.89 -10.90
C ILE A 251 -15.31 7.13 -9.91
N LYS A 252 -15.98 6.04 -9.56
CA LYS A 252 -16.97 6.04 -8.50
C LYS A 252 -16.30 5.87 -7.15
N VAL A 253 -16.73 6.65 -6.15
CA VAL A 253 -16.27 6.50 -4.76
C VAL A 253 -17.45 6.10 -3.88
N ILE A 254 -17.25 5.10 -3.04
CA ILE A 254 -18.20 4.67 -2.01
C ILE A 254 -17.54 4.82 -0.65
N ILE A 255 -18.21 5.55 0.23
CA ILE A 255 -17.77 5.78 1.60
C ILE A 255 -18.80 5.12 2.53
N PRO A 256 -18.37 4.29 3.51
CA PRO A 256 -19.30 3.68 4.46
C PRO A 256 -20.03 4.76 5.26
N LYS A 257 -21.36 4.60 5.39
CA LYS A 257 -22.21 5.51 6.16
C LYS A 257 -22.11 5.14 7.64
N ILE A 258 -21.37 5.96 8.38
CA ILE A 258 -21.07 5.78 9.80
C ILE A 258 -21.65 6.96 10.59
N SER A 259 -22.49 6.68 11.59
CA SER A 259 -23.03 7.69 12.50
C SER A 259 -21.96 8.18 13.50
N ASN A 260 -22.18 9.30 14.18
CA ASN A 260 -21.19 9.78 15.16
C ASN A 260 -21.04 8.79 16.33
N GLN A 261 -22.13 8.18 16.77
CA GLN A 261 -22.13 7.16 17.82
C GLN A 261 -21.35 5.91 17.39
N GLU A 262 -21.51 5.47 16.14
CA GLU A 262 -20.77 4.33 15.58
C GLU A 262 -19.27 4.62 15.47
N ALA A 263 -18.93 5.84 15.04
CA ALA A 263 -17.54 6.29 14.99
C ALA A 263 -16.89 6.29 16.39
N GLU A 264 -17.61 6.72 17.43
CA GLU A 264 -17.12 6.68 18.81
C GLU A 264 -16.84 5.25 19.28
N GLN A 265 -17.72 4.31 18.92
CA GLN A 265 -17.57 2.86 19.14
C GLN A 265 -16.42 2.23 18.34
N GLY A 266 -15.82 2.97 17.42
CA GLY A 266 -14.63 2.55 16.68
C GLY A 266 -14.92 1.90 15.33
N ILE A 267 -16.14 2.03 14.80
CA ILE A 267 -16.46 1.62 13.43
C ILE A 267 -15.83 2.64 12.46
N SER A 268 -14.96 2.17 11.56
CA SER A 268 -14.33 3.02 10.54
C SER A 268 -14.41 2.47 9.12
N ASP A 269 -14.54 1.16 8.94
CA ASP A 269 -14.53 0.51 7.63
C ASP A 269 -15.76 -0.41 7.40
N PHE A 270 -15.89 -0.95 6.18
CA PHE A 270 -16.99 -1.89 5.87
C PHE A 270 -16.87 -3.22 6.60
N ASN A 271 -15.65 -3.64 7.00
CA ASN A 271 -15.46 -4.84 7.79
C ASN A 271 -16.04 -4.66 9.21
N ASP A 272 -15.88 -3.48 9.82
CA ASP A 272 -16.45 -3.19 11.13
C ASP A 272 -17.98 -3.11 11.04
N ILE A 273 -18.53 -2.55 9.96
CA ILE A 273 -19.97 -2.62 9.68
C ILE A 273 -20.43 -4.08 9.56
N PHE A 274 -19.68 -4.91 8.83
CA PHE A 274 -19.98 -6.34 8.70
C PHE A 274 -20.01 -7.06 10.06
N LEU A 275 -19.01 -6.80 10.93
CA LEU A 275 -18.94 -7.43 12.25
C LEU A 275 -20.06 -6.96 13.19
N ASN A 276 -20.50 -5.71 13.10
CA ASN A 276 -21.51 -5.14 14.00
C ASN A 276 -22.95 -5.31 13.52
N LYS A 277 -23.18 -5.22 12.20
CA LYS A 277 -24.53 -5.15 11.60
C LYS A 277 -24.80 -6.27 10.59
N GLY A 278 -23.81 -7.09 10.28
CA GLY A 278 -23.93 -8.19 9.33
C GLY A 278 -23.74 -7.78 7.87
N LEU A 279 -23.73 -8.79 7.00
CA LEU A 279 -23.42 -8.64 5.57
C LEU A 279 -24.54 -7.91 4.80
N ASP A 280 -25.78 -7.99 5.27
CA ASP A 280 -26.93 -7.37 4.59
C ASP A 280 -26.89 -5.85 4.66
N GLU A 281 -26.41 -5.27 5.76
CA GLU A 281 -26.20 -3.82 5.84
C GLU A 281 -25.08 -3.37 4.90
N VAL A 282 -24.00 -4.14 4.79
CA VAL A 282 -22.92 -3.87 3.81
C VAL A 282 -23.49 -3.89 2.40
N LYS A 283 -24.25 -4.93 2.03
CA LYS A 283 -24.91 -5.03 0.73
C LYS A 283 -25.83 -3.84 0.47
N LYS A 284 -26.64 -3.44 1.44
CA LYS A 284 -27.53 -2.27 1.31
C LYS A 284 -26.74 -1.00 1.00
N GLN A 285 -25.63 -0.75 1.68
CA GLN A 285 -24.81 0.43 1.44
C GLN A 285 -24.09 0.39 0.08
N LEU A 286 -23.71 -0.80 -0.40
CA LEU A 286 -23.08 -0.99 -1.72
C LEU A 286 -24.08 -1.04 -2.88
N ASN A 287 -25.31 -1.51 -2.64
CA ASN A 287 -26.37 -1.69 -3.64
C ASN A 287 -27.36 -0.53 -3.70
N PHE A 288 -27.16 0.55 -2.93
CA PHE A 288 -27.89 1.82 -3.08
C PHE A 288 -27.63 2.51 -4.44
N ILE A 289 -27.21 1.73 -5.43
CA ILE A 289 -26.52 2.08 -6.66
C ILE A 289 -27.27 1.54 -7.89
N ASP A 290 -28.18 0.57 -7.74
CA ASP A 290 -28.98 0.03 -8.87
C ASP A 290 -30.32 0.76 -9.10
N PHE A 291 -30.58 1.90 -8.44
CA PHE A 291 -31.84 2.66 -8.60
C PHE A 291 -31.79 3.83 -9.60
N HIS A 292 -30.75 3.90 -10.44
CA HIS A 292 -30.74 4.79 -11.60
C HIS A 292 -30.51 3.97 -12.87
N ASN A 293 -31.59 3.35 -13.34
CA ASN A 293 -31.83 3.09 -14.76
C ASN A 293 -32.09 4.42 -15.48
#